data_AF-A0A356DY65-F1
#
_entry.id   AF-A0A356DY65-F1
#
_cell.length_a   1.000
_cell.length_b   1.000
_cell.length_c   1.000
_cell.angle_alpha   90.00
_cell.angle_beta   90.00
_cell.angle_gamma   90.00
#
_symmetry.space_group_name_H-M   'P 1'
#
loop_
_entity.id
_entity.type
_entity.pdbx_description
1 polymer ?
#
loop_
_entity_poly.entity_id
_entity_poly.type
_entity_poly.pdbx_seq_one_letter_code
_entity_poly.pdbx_strand_id
1 'polypeptide(L)'
;MKKFMDEFKKFITKGNALDLAIGVIIGGAFGKIVNSLVADIIMPPIGMLLGKVDFNNLYLQLNKAVVSIPKGTPLSVAQEQGAVVVAYGSFLMAIINFLIIAFFIFLVVKGINKLRDLKKEDEVAAEPTTKVCPFCKTEIPLEATRCPNCTSQLD
;
A
#
# COMPACT_ATOMS: atom_id res chain seq x y z
N MET A 1 -2.88 35.70 -13.79
CA MET A 1 -2.84 34.66 -12.73
C MET A 1 -4.21 34.11 -12.34
N LYS A 2 -5.28 34.90 -12.14
CA LYS A 2 -6.62 34.38 -11.81
C LYS A 2 -7.13 33.31 -12.78
N LYS A 3 -7.08 33.56 -14.10
CA LYS A 3 -7.47 32.58 -15.14
C LYS A 3 -6.76 31.22 -15.02
N PHE A 4 -5.45 31.22 -14.82
CA PHE A 4 -4.67 29.98 -14.70
C PHE A 4 -5.05 29.18 -13.43
N MET A 5 -5.35 29.88 -12.33
CA MET A 5 -5.75 29.24 -11.08
C MET A 5 -7.20 28.73 -11.09
N ASP A 6 -8.07 29.41 -11.82
CA ASP A 6 -9.43 28.92 -12.09
C ASP A 6 -9.43 27.71 -13.05
N GLU A 7 -8.54 27.70 -14.05
CA GLU A 7 -8.32 26.55 -14.95
C GLU A 7 -7.68 25.36 -14.22
N PHE A 8 -6.71 25.61 -13.35
CA PHE A 8 -6.08 24.60 -12.51
C PHE A 8 -7.06 24.01 -11.50
N LYS A 9 -7.89 24.85 -10.86
CA LYS A 9 -8.96 24.38 -9.97
C LYS A 9 -9.97 23.52 -10.73
N LYS A 10 -10.42 23.95 -11.92
CA LYS A 10 -11.31 23.17 -12.81
C LYS A 10 -10.67 21.83 -13.24
N PHE A 11 -9.36 21.80 -13.44
CA PHE A 11 -8.61 20.59 -13.77
C PHE A 11 -8.54 19.62 -12.59
N ILE A 12 -8.22 20.09 -11.38
CA ILE A 12 -8.15 19.25 -10.17
C ILE A 12 -9.54 18.73 -9.76
N THR A 13 -10.61 19.51 -9.95
CA THR A 13 -11.97 19.06 -9.66
C THR A 13 -12.46 17.96 -10.60
N LYS A 14 -11.71 17.58 -11.64
CA LYS A 14 -11.94 16.31 -12.35
C LYS A 14 -11.52 15.18 -11.40
N GLY A 15 -12.47 14.71 -10.58
CA GLY A 15 -12.24 13.85 -9.40
C GLY A 15 -11.27 12.68 -9.60
N ASN A 16 -11.26 12.04 -10.77
CA ASN A 16 -10.36 10.93 -11.07
C ASN A 16 -8.85 11.29 -10.97
N ALA A 17 -8.46 12.54 -11.22
CA ALA A 17 -7.05 12.96 -11.15
C ALA A 17 -6.59 13.21 -9.70
N LEU A 18 -7.46 13.75 -8.86
CA LEU A 18 -7.14 14.07 -7.46
C LEU A 18 -7.00 12.79 -6.63
N ASP A 19 -7.92 11.84 -6.78
CA ASP A 19 -7.87 10.57 -6.04
C ASP A 19 -6.64 9.73 -6.44
N LEU A 20 -6.30 9.70 -7.74
CA LEU A 20 -5.08 9.07 -8.22
C LEU A 20 -3.83 9.74 -7.63
N ALA A 21 -3.77 11.09 -7.64
CA ALA A 21 -2.62 11.82 -7.12
C ALA A 21 -2.42 11.56 -5.61
N ILE A 22 -3.50 11.57 -4.83
CA ILE A 22 -3.47 11.24 -3.41
C ILE A 22 -2.98 9.79 -3.21
N GLY A 23 -3.51 8.84 -3.99
CA GLY A 23 -3.09 7.44 -3.93
C GLY A 23 -1.60 7.23 -4.20
N VAL A 24 -1.04 7.91 -5.21
CA VAL A 24 0.39 7.82 -5.55
C VAL A 24 1.26 8.44 -4.46
N ILE A 25 0.88 9.60 -3.92
CA ILE A 25 1.64 10.29 -2.86
C ILE A 25 1.66 9.44 -1.58
N ILE A 26 0.49 8.94 -1.16
CA ILE A 26 0.37 8.10 0.03
C ILE A 26 1.11 6.78 -0.18
N GLY A 27 0.97 6.14 -1.35
CA GLY A 27 1.67 4.90 -1.69
C GLY A 27 3.19 5.06 -1.63
N GLY A 28 3.73 6.15 -2.20
CA GLY A 28 5.16 6.45 -2.16
C GLY A 28 5.68 6.73 -0.74
N ALA A 29 4.91 7.45 0.08
CA ALA A 29 5.27 7.71 1.48
C ALA A 29 5.22 6.44 2.33
N PHE A 30 4.16 5.63 2.18
CA PHE A 30 3.99 4.38 2.93
C PHE A 30 5.08 3.37 2.60
N GLY A 31 5.48 3.26 1.32
CA GLY A 31 6.61 2.41 0.91
C GLY A 31 7.91 2.75 1.65
N LYS A 32 8.20 4.03 1.91
CA LYS A 32 9.37 4.45 2.69
C LYS A 32 9.30 4.01 4.15
N ILE A 33 8.12 4.07 4.77
CA ILE A 33 7.90 3.62 6.15
C ILE A 33 8.17 2.12 6.25
N VAL A 34 7.66 1.33 5.30
CA VAL A 34 7.90 -0.11 5.26
C VAL A 34 9.39 -0.41 5.02
N ASN A 35 10.04 0.30 4.10
CA ASN A 35 11.48 0.14 3.85
C ASN A 35 12.32 0.41 5.10
N SER A 36 12.02 1.46 5.86
CA SER A 36 12.73 1.78 7.10
C SER A 36 12.47 0.74 8.18
N LEU A 37 11.24 0.25 8.33
CA LEU A 37 10.93 -0.86 9.24
C LEU A 37 11.74 -2.11 8.91
N VAL A 38 11.90 -2.43 7.62
CA VAL A 38 12.71 -3.58 7.20
C VAL A 38 14.18 -3.32 7.45
N ALA A 39 14.72 -2.27 6.85
CA ALA A 39 16.15 -1.96 6.83
C ALA A 39 16.71 -1.66 8.23
N ASP A 40 15.97 -0.90 9.04
CA ASP A 40 16.47 -0.34 10.29
C ASP A 40 16.04 -1.15 11.52
N ILE A 41 14.93 -1.91 11.44
CA ILE A 41 14.39 -2.64 12.60
C ILE A 41 14.50 -4.16 12.43
N ILE A 42 14.11 -4.69 11.27
CA ILE A 42 14.08 -6.15 11.06
C ILE A 42 15.48 -6.69 10.73
N MET A 43 16.26 -5.97 9.93
CA MET A 43 17.55 -6.46 9.46
C MET A 43 18.66 -6.52 10.49
N PRO A 44 18.85 -5.53 11.39
CA PRO A 44 19.97 -5.60 12.34
C PRO A 44 19.92 -6.85 13.23
N PRO A 45 18.75 -7.28 13.75
CA PRO A 45 18.62 -8.57 14.45
C PRO A 45 18.93 -9.78 13.55
N ILE A 46 18.45 -9.80 12.31
CA ILE A 46 18.70 -10.90 11.36
C ILE A 46 20.20 -10.97 11.00
N GLY A 47 20.83 -9.82 10.75
CA GLY A 47 22.26 -9.70 10.45
C GLY A 47 23.13 -10.09 11.64
N MET A 48 22.69 -9.81 12.86
CA MET A 48 23.35 -10.28 14.08
C MET A 48 23.25 -11.81 14.22
N LEU A 49 22.08 -12.40 13.94
CA LEU A 49 21.85 -13.84 14.03
C LEU A 49 22.60 -14.64 12.95
N LEU A 50 22.73 -14.07 11.74
CA LEU A 50 23.43 -14.70 10.61
C LEU A 50 24.94 -14.40 10.58
N GLY A 51 25.49 -13.79 11.64
CA GLY A 51 26.94 -13.68 11.85
C GLY A 51 27.59 -12.37 11.41
N LYS A 52 26.97 -11.20 11.69
CA LYS A 52 27.45 -9.86 11.29
C LYS A 52 27.55 -9.67 9.77
N VAL A 53 26.71 -10.37 9.01
CA VAL A 53 26.68 -10.23 7.56
C VAL A 53 25.79 -9.05 7.20
N ASP A 54 26.41 -7.90 6.92
CA ASP A 54 25.75 -6.85 6.15
C ASP A 54 25.62 -7.34 4.71
N PHE A 55 24.42 -7.81 4.34
CA PHE A 55 24.17 -8.27 2.98
C PHE A 55 24.42 -7.17 1.95
N ASN A 56 24.26 -5.88 2.31
CA ASN A 56 24.64 -4.77 1.43
C ASN A 56 26.15 -4.73 1.10
N ASN A 57 27.00 -5.27 1.98
CA ASN A 57 28.45 -5.32 1.81
C ASN A 57 28.93 -6.63 1.14
N LEU A 58 28.00 -7.45 0.63
CA LEU A 58 28.34 -8.61 -0.19
C LEU A 58 28.49 -8.18 -1.66
N TYR A 59 29.74 -8.10 -2.11
CA TYR A 59 30.06 -7.78 -3.50
C TYR A 59 31.21 -8.62 -4.03
N LEU A 60 31.14 -8.92 -5.31
CA LEU A 60 32.20 -9.59 -6.05
C LEU A 60 32.98 -8.53 -6.84
N GLN A 61 34.24 -8.29 -6.48
CA GLN A 61 35.13 -7.46 -7.30
C GLN A 61 35.53 -8.22 -8.56
N LEU A 62 35.24 -7.65 -9.74
CA LEU A 62 35.59 -8.22 -11.03
C LEU A 62 37.03 -7.86 -11.43
N ASN A 63 37.54 -6.70 -11.01
CA ASN A 63 38.89 -6.23 -11.33
C ASN A 63 39.89 -6.46 -10.18
N LYS A 64 40.14 -7.73 -9.82
CA LYS A 64 41.13 -8.10 -8.80
C LYS A 64 42.59 -7.85 -9.23
N ALA A 65 42.82 -7.60 -10.52
CA ALA A 65 44.16 -7.46 -11.09
C ALA A 65 44.76 -6.05 -10.94
N VAL A 66 43.92 -5.01 -10.77
CA VAL A 66 44.37 -3.60 -10.73
C VAL A 66 44.18 -2.96 -9.35
N VAL A 67 43.19 -3.39 -8.56
CA VAL A 67 42.90 -2.84 -7.22
C VAL A 67 42.67 -4.00 -6.25
N SER A 68 43.54 -4.14 -5.25
CA SER A 68 43.42 -5.18 -4.22
C SER A 68 42.81 -4.58 -2.95
N ILE A 69 41.53 -4.85 -2.74
CA ILE A 69 40.82 -4.35 -1.57
C ILE A 69 40.71 -5.48 -0.52
N PRO A 70 41.06 -5.24 0.77
CA PRO A 70 40.94 -6.23 1.83
C PRO A 70 39.50 -6.77 1.98
N LYS A 71 39.36 -8.08 2.26
CA LYS A 71 38.04 -8.69 2.52
C LYS A 71 37.43 -8.05 3.78
N GLY A 72 36.34 -7.29 3.61
CA GLY A 72 35.61 -6.63 4.71
C GLY A 72 35.49 -5.11 4.59
N THR A 73 36.01 -4.49 3.53
CA THR A 73 35.79 -3.06 3.26
C THR A 73 34.34 -2.77 2.85
N PRO A 74 33.72 -1.70 3.37
CA PRO A 74 32.37 -1.28 2.98
C PRO A 74 32.25 -1.06 1.47
N LEU A 75 31.08 -1.35 0.90
CA LEU A 75 30.80 -1.22 -0.54
C LEU A 75 31.15 0.18 -1.08
N SER A 76 30.94 1.23 -0.29
CA SER A 76 31.23 2.62 -0.64
C SER A 76 32.72 2.88 -0.90
N VAL A 77 33.60 2.34 -0.05
CA VAL A 77 35.05 2.53 -0.16
C VAL A 77 35.62 1.79 -1.38
N ALA A 78 35.01 0.65 -1.75
CA ALA A 78 35.44 -0.12 -2.91
C ALA A 78 35.07 0.53 -4.25
N GLN A 79 33.90 1.18 -4.30
CA GLN A 79 33.47 1.91 -5.50
C GLN A 79 34.26 3.20 -5.71
N GLU A 80 34.60 3.91 -4.63
CA GLU A 80 35.43 5.13 -4.69
C GLU A 80 36.86 4.87 -5.18
N GLN A 81 37.39 3.67 -4.94
CA GLN A 81 38.71 3.24 -5.44
C GLN A 81 38.68 2.76 -6.90
N GLY A 82 37.56 2.95 -7.61
CA GLY A 82 37.42 2.57 -9.02
C GLY A 82 37.28 1.06 -9.26
N ALA A 83 36.98 0.26 -8.23
CA ALA A 83 36.74 -1.16 -8.41
C ALA A 83 35.37 -1.39 -9.06
N VAL A 84 35.38 -2.10 -10.18
CA VAL A 84 34.15 -2.61 -10.80
C VAL A 84 33.65 -3.79 -9.97
N VAL A 85 32.55 -3.59 -9.26
CA VAL A 85 31.96 -4.55 -8.32
C VAL A 85 30.57 -4.98 -8.74
N VAL A 86 30.29 -6.28 -8.63
CA VAL A 86 28.93 -6.82 -8.71
C VAL A 86 28.40 -6.93 -7.29
N ALA A 87 27.54 -5.99 -6.90
CA ALA A 87 26.88 -5.95 -5.60
C ALA A 87 25.66 -6.88 -5.59
N TYR A 88 25.88 -8.20 -5.61
CA TYR A 88 24.78 -9.18 -5.53
C TYR A 88 24.04 -9.10 -4.18
N GLY A 89 24.72 -8.59 -3.16
CA GLY A 89 24.17 -8.33 -1.84
C GLY A 89 23.04 -7.31 -1.82
N SER A 90 23.20 -6.18 -2.51
CA SER A 90 22.16 -5.14 -2.62
C SER A 90 20.97 -5.61 -3.46
N PHE A 91 21.21 -6.47 -4.45
CA PHE A 91 20.15 -7.10 -5.23
C PHE A 91 19.31 -8.08 -4.40
N LEU A 92 19.97 -8.94 -3.61
CA LEU A 92 19.27 -9.83 -2.68
C LEU A 92 18.45 -9.02 -1.65
N MET A 93 18.99 -7.88 -1.22
CA MET A 93 18.26 -6.96 -0.36
C MET A 93 17.02 -6.37 -1.00
N ALA A 94 17.11 -5.95 -2.26
CA ALA A 94 15.95 -5.46 -3.00
C ALA A 94 14.85 -6.52 -3.10
N ILE A 95 15.21 -7.79 -3.31
CA ILE A 95 14.26 -8.91 -3.34
C ILE A 95 13.60 -9.12 -1.97
N ILE A 96 14.39 -9.15 -0.89
CA ILE A 96 13.87 -9.33 0.47
C ILE A 96 12.90 -8.19 0.81
N ASN A 97 13.30 -6.95 0.53
CA ASN A 97 12.46 -5.79 0.78
C ASN A 97 11.14 -5.84 -0.02
N PHE A 98 11.20 -6.21 -1.30
CA PHE A 98 10.01 -6.41 -2.12
C PHE A 98 9.05 -7.46 -1.53
N LEU A 99 9.58 -8.61 -1.10
CA LEU A 99 8.79 -9.67 -0.46
C LEU A 99 8.15 -9.21 0.84
N ILE A 100 8.87 -8.44 1.66
CA ILE A 100 8.32 -7.93 2.92
C ILE A 100 7.23 -6.89 2.66
N ILE A 101 7.45 -5.93 1.74
CA ILE A 101 6.41 -4.97 1.35
C ILE A 101 5.16 -5.69 0.85
N ALA A 102 5.31 -6.68 -0.03
CA ALA A 102 4.20 -7.48 -0.53
C ALA A 102 3.45 -8.19 0.62
N PHE A 103 4.18 -8.75 1.59
CA PHE A 103 3.61 -9.40 2.77
C PHE A 103 2.84 -8.41 3.67
N PHE A 104 3.39 -7.22 3.91
CA PHE A 104 2.70 -6.19 4.70
C PHE A 104 1.45 -5.66 4.01
N ILE A 105 1.52 -5.40 2.70
CA ILE A 105 0.35 -5.00 1.91
C ILE A 105 -0.72 -6.09 2.00
N PHE A 106 -0.34 -7.36 1.88
CA PHE A 106 -1.25 -8.49 2.06
C PHE A 106 -1.90 -8.51 3.44
N LEU A 107 -1.12 -8.31 4.52
CA LEU A 107 -1.67 -8.24 5.88
C LEU A 107 -2.66 -7.08 6.06
N VAL A 108 -2.37 -5.90 5.50
CA VAL A 108 -3.26 -4.74 5.55
C VAL A 108 -4.55 -5.01 4.78
N VAL A 109 -4.46 -5.53 3.56
CA VAL A 109 -5.65 -5.89 2.75
C VAL A 109 -6.47 -6.97 3.46
N LYS A 110 -5.83 -7.98 4.04
CA LYS A 110 -6.49 -9.01 4.85
C LYS A 110 -7.18 -8.40 6.08
N GLY A 111 -6.54 -7.44 6.74
CA GLY A 111 -7.10 -6.71 7.88
C GLY A 111 -8.33 -5.89 7.51
N ILE A 112 -8.26 -5.14 6.40
CA ILE A 112 -9.39 -4.36 5.87
C ILE A 112 -10.52 -5.29 5.43
N ASN A 113 -10.22 -6.38 4.73
CA ASN A 113 -11.25 -7.34 4.31
C ASN A 113 -11.92 -7.97 5.53
N LYS A 114 -11.15 -8.40 6.55
CA LYS A 114 -11.69 -8.92 7.80
C LYS A 114 -12.57 -7.90 8.54
N LEU A 115 -12.15 -6.64 8.60
CA LEU A 115 -12.95 -5.55 9.18
C LEU A 115 -14.23 -5.28 8.39
N ARG A 116 -14.19 -5.33 7.05
CA ARG A 116 -15.38 -5.16 6.20
C ARG A 116 -16.32 -6.34 6.33
N ASP A 117 -15.82 -7.55 6.51
CA ASP A 117 -16.65 -8.74 6.72
C ASP A 117 -17.32 -8.68 8.11
N LEU A 118 -16.59 -8.24 9.14
CA LEU A 118 -17.18 -7.97 10.46
C LEU A 118 -18.25 -6.86 10.41
N LYS A 119 -18.03 -5.79 9.63
CA LYS A 119 -19.00 -4.71 9.48
C LYS A 119 -20.21 -5.09 8.62
N LYS A 120 -20.07 -6.07 7.72
CA LYS A 120 -21.20 -6.63 6.96
C LYS A 120 -22.12 -7.44 7.86
N GLU A 121 -21.63 -8.09 8.92
CA GLU A 121 -22.49 -8.76 9.90
C GLU A 121 -23.33 -7.75 10.71
N ASP A 122 -22.80 -6.54 10.97
CA ASP A 122 -23.57 -5.45 11.60
C ASP A 122 -24.57 -4.77 10.64
N GLU A 123 -24.29 -4.75 9.33
CA GLU A 123 -25.23 -4.21 8.31
C GLU A 123 -26.31 -5.22 7.89
N VAL A 124 -26.14 -6.53 8.14
CA VAL A 124 -27.21 -7.53 7.96
C VAL A 124 -28.29 -7.41 9.06
N ALA A 125 -28.01 -6.67 10.15
CA ALA A 125 -28.99 -6.26 11.14
C ALA A 125 -29.69 -4.91 10.82
N ALA A 126 -29.39 -4.29 9.67
CA ALA A 126 -30.39 -3.44 9.03
C ALA A 126 -31.27 -4.40 8.22
N GLU A 127 -32.25 -5.01 8.89
CA GLU A 127 -33.43 -5.54 8.20
C GLU A 127 -33.83 -4.51 7.12
N PRO A 128 -34.24 -4.94 5.90
CA PRO A 128 -34.76 -3.99 4.93
C PRO A 128 -35.71 -3.07 5.71
N THR A 129 -35.61 -1.75 5.55
CA THR A 129 -36.55 -0.80 6.18
C THR A 129 -37.69 -0.46 5.23
N THR A 130 -37.60 -0.94 3.98
CA THR A 130 -38.52 -0.66 2.90
C THR A 130 -39.06 -1.95 2.28
N LYS A 131 -40.38 -1.94 2.00
CA LYS A 131 -41.07 -2.93 1.17
C LYS A 131 -41.52 -2.27 -0.12
N VAL A 132 -41.69 -3.04 -1.18
CA VAL A 132 -42.22 -2.53 -2.45
C VAL A 132 -43.74 -2.64 -2.42
N CYS A 133 -44.44 -1.52 -2.67
CA CYS A 133 -45.89 -1.53 -2.78
C CYS A 133 -46.36 -2.43 -3.93
N PRO A 134 -47.30 -3.39 -3.72
CA PRO A 134 -47.79 -4.29 -4.76
C PRO A 134 -48.47 -3.57 -5.92
N PHE A 135 -49.17 -2.46 -5.61
CA PHE A 135 -50.03 -1.72 -6.53
C PHE A 135 -49.26 -0.69 -7.37
N CYS A 136 -48.47 0.17 -6.72
CA CYS A 136 -47.79 1.29 -7.41
C CYS A 136 -46.28 1.11 -7.56
N LYS A 137 -45.72 -0.02 -7.08
CA LYS A 137 -44.28 -0.37 -7.19
C LYS A 137 -43.31 0.65 -6.59
N THR A 138 -43.79 1.58 -5.77
CA THR A 138 -42.96 2.54 -5.05
C THR A 138 -42.38 1.89 -3.80
N GLU A 139 -41.14 2.24 -3.46
CA GLU A 139 -40.51 1.86 -2.18
C GLU A 139 -41.17 2.63 -1.04
N ILE A 140 -41.61 1.89 -0.02
CA ILE A 140 -42.34 2.42 1.14
C ILE A 140 -41.78 1.79 2.42
N PRO A 141 -41.94 2.43 3.59
CA PRO A 141 -41.54 1.84 4.86
C PRO A 141 -42.21 0.48 5.11
N LEU A 142 -41.50 -0.48 5.72
CA LEU A 142 -42.06 -1.83 5.98
C LEU A 142 -43.30 -1.84 6.86
N GLU A 143 -43.35 -0.98 7.87
CA GLU A 143 -44.48 -0.83 8.78
C GLU A 143 -45.65 -0.03 8.17
N ALA A 144 -45.52 0.47 6.93
CA ALA A 144 -46.59 1.21 6.29
C ALA A 144 -47.79 0.29 6.01
N THR A 145 -48.90 0.56 6.70
CA THR A 145 -50.23 -0.05 6.48
C THR A 145 -51.01 0.62 5.35
N ARG A 146 -50.55 1.80 4.90
CA ARG A 146 -51.08 2.53 3.75
C ARG A 146 -49.96 3.10 2.90
N CYS A 147 -50.09 2.95 1.59
CA CYS A 147 -49.14 3.51 0.65
C CYS A 147 -49.30 5.04 0.56
N PRO A 148 -48.24 5.86 0.77
CA PRO A 148 -48.31 7.31 0.65
C PRO A 148 -48.52 7.81 -0.79
N ASN A 149 -48.16 7.00 -1.80
CA ASN A 149 -48.28 7.40 -3.20
C ASN A 149 -49.66 7.09 -3.80
N CYS A 150 -50.15 5.85 -3.61
CA CYS A 150 -51.39 5.38 -4.23
C CYS A 150 -52.54 5.11 -3.26
N THR A 151 -52.38 5.45 -1.97
CA THR A 151 -53.39 5.35 -0.90
C THR A 151 -54.01 3.96 -0.68
N SER A 152 -53.49 2.92 -1.34
CA SER A 152 -53.86 1.52 -1.13
C SER A 152 -53.54 1.08 0.30
N GLN A 153 -54.43 0.26 0.87
CA GLN A 153 -54.16 -0.46 2.11
C GLN A 153 -53.25 -1.64 1.79
N LEU A 154 -52.23 -1.79 2.63
CA LEU A 154 -51.23 -2.84 2.55
C LEU A 154 -51.33 -3.63 3.85
N ASP A 155 -51.80 -4.86 3.74
CA ASP A 155 -51.80 -5.81 4.85
C ASP A 155 -50.37 -6.20 5.26
#